data_AF-A0A6J5JL11-F1
#
_entry.id   AF-A0A6J5JL11-F1
#
_cell.length_a   1.000
_cell.length_b   1.000
_cell.length_c   1.000
_cell.angle_alpha   90.00
_cell.angle_beta   90.00
_cell.angle_gamma   90.00
#
_symmetry.space_group_name_H-M   'P 1'
#
loop_
_entity.id
_entity.type
_entity.pdbx_description
1 polymer ?
#
loop_
_entity_poly.entity_id
_entity_poly.type
_entity_poly.pdbx_seq_one_letter_code
_entity_poly.pdbx_strand_id
1 'polypeptide(L)'
;MFVFHERFDNADRHAEALQGWNQRYDQIGSGPYRSAIKHAVLDGMQLFQEAANVRIIQRGRLPHDHTVFGMPLTGSGAFAFGGVRIEHGTMVMARGGAPFELHSPDDMSLIGVVADGELMQQVEDAADGHLDEATLRRGVVDMPTAVLMRASVQIATQLERVLSAPDTYRDARAQRELRGEIGNVLVDLLTYRIPEPSNRLTHACRADIVRRVHDFVIGHPEAPVDVLSLCAQLRVSRRTMQNSFQSVVQTSPLHYVRSLRLSQVRRMLLDTRQADLPISDAAARWGFIHLGHFANAYKAQFGELPSTTARRSVRGAKTR
;
A
#
# COMPACT_ATOMS: atom_id res chain seq x y z
N MET A 1 4.35 9.50 13.58
CA MET A 1 4.97 8.25 13.10
C MET A 1 5.83 7.69 14.23
N PHE A 2 5.66 6.40 14.51
CA PHE A 2 6.42 5.66 15.52
C PHE A 2 6.90 4.35 14.91
N VAL A 3 8.17 3.99 15.07
CA VAL A 3 8.77 2.81 14.44
C VAL A 3 9.77 2.21 15.42
N PHE A 4 9.67 0.91 15.69
CA PHE A 4 10.64 0.22 16.52
C PHE A 4 10.72 -1.28 16.22
N HIS A 5 11.83 -1.87 16.65
CA HIS A 5 12.05 -3.31 16.67
C HIS A 5 12.68 -3.67 18.02
N GLU A 6 11.98 -4.48 18.80
CA GLU A 6 12.39 -4.82 20.15
C GLU A 6 12.22 -6.32 20.41
N ARG A 7 12.99 -6.83 21.37
CA ARG A 7 12.93 -8.21 21.84
C ARG A 7 12.57 -8.21 23.31
N PHE A 8 11.75 -9.17 23.73
CA PHE A 8 11.31 -9.29 25.11
C PHE A 8 11.58 -10.69 25.67
N ASP A 9 11.87 -10.73 26.96
CA ASP A 9 11.98 -11.93 27.80
C ASP A 9 10.79 -12.07 28.77
N ASN A 10 9.79 -11.18 28.65
CA ASN A 10 8.56 -11.19 29.44
C ASN A 10 7.34 -10.91 28.54
N ALA A 11 6.27 -11.70 28.72
CA ALA A 11 5.06 -11.63 27.89
C ALA A 11 4.22 -10.36 28.14
N ASP A 12 4.15 -9.87 29.39
CA ASP A 12 3.42 -8.65 29.73
C ASP A 12 4.08 -7.43 29.07
N ARG A 13 5.41 -7.36 29.11
CA ARG A 13 6.17 -6.29 28.42
C ARG A 13 5.98 -6.33 26.91
N HIS A 14 5.90 -7.51 26.32
CA HIS A 14 5.59 -7.64 24.89
C HIS A 14 4.17 -7.13 24.59
N ALA A 15 3.18 -7.49 25.40
CA ALA A 15 1.79 -7.05 25.20
C ALA A 15 1.65 -5.51 25.20
N GLU A 16 2.41 -4.82 26.06
CA GLU A 16 2.44 -3.36 26.19
C GLU A 16 3.12 -2.65 25.00
N ALA A 17 3.88 -3.37 24.17
CA ALA A 17 4.68 -2.76 23.10
C ALA A 17 3.85 -2.26 21.91
N LEU A 18 2.69 -2.87 21.64
CA LEU A 18 1.81 -2.47 20.55
C LEU A 18 1.00 -1.23 20.92
N GLN A 19 1.38 -0.08 20.35
CA GLN A 19 0.67 1.18 20.59
C GLN A 19 -0.79 1.16 20.11
N GLY A 20 -1.69 1.62 20.97
CA GLY A 20 -3.12 1.73 20.68
C GLY A 20 -3.91 0.44 20.89
N TRP A 21 -3.25 -0.64 21.31
CA TRP A 21 -3.88 -1.90 21.66
C TRP A 21 -4.15 -1.97 23.16
N ASN A 22 -5.34 -2.46 23.52
CA ASN A 22 -5.66 -2.83 24.89
C ASN A 22 -5.64 -4.36 24.97
N GLN A 23 -4.51 -4.93 25.39
CA GLN A 23 -4.29 -6.36 25.33
C GLN A 23 -3.38 -6.88 26.45
N ARG A 24 -3.44 -8.20 26.64
CA ARG A 24 -2.64 -8.97 27.60
C ARG A 24 -2.21 -10.28 26.97
N TYR A 25 -0.97 -10.69 27.23
CA TYR A 25 -0.42 -11.96 26.76
C TYR A 25 -0.21 -12.90 27.94
N ASP A 26 -0.92 -14.03 27.94
CA ASP A 26 -0.73 -15.08 28.95
C ASP A 26 0.16 -16.17 28.38
N GLN A 27 1.36 -16.34 28.94
CA GLN A 27 2.22 -17.48 28.61
C GLN A 27 1.60 -18.77 29.16
N ILE A 28 1.28 -19.70 28.26
CA ILE A 28 0.75 -21.02 28.59
C ILE A 28 1.73 -22.15 28.24
N GLY A 29 2.69 -21.88 27.35
CA GLY A 29 3.76 -22.80 27.00
C GLY A 29 4.87 -22.81 28.06
N SER A 30 5.45 -23.98 28.30
CA SER A 30 6.56 -24.16 29.22
C SER A 30 7.88 -23.63 28.64
N GLY A 31 8.71 -23.02 29.48
CA GLY A 31 10.07 -22.59 29.12
C GLY A 31 10.30 -21.09 29.23
N PRO A 32 11.55 -20.63 28.96
CA PRO A 32 11.88 -19.22 29.00
C PRO A 32 11.20 -18.48 27.84
N TYR A 33 10.53 -17.37 28.15
CA TYR A 33 9.91 -16.50 27.16
C TYR A 33 10.97 -15.75 26.36
N ARG A 34 10.84 -15.76 25.03
CA ARG A 34 11.58 -14.94 24.08
C ARG A 34 10.65 -14.55 22.96
N SER A 35 10.57 -13.27 22.70
CA SER A 35 9.75 -12.73 21.63
C SER A 35 10.44 -11.57 20.94
N ALA A 36 9.93 -11.20 19.78
CA ALA A 36 10.33 -10.02 19.06
C ALA A 36 9.11 -9.38 18.41
N ILE A 37 9.10 -8.05 18.38
CA ILE A 37 8.13 -7.29 17.62
C ILE A 37 8.82 -6.29 16.72
N LYS A 38 8.29 -6.15 15.52
CA LYS A 38 8.55 -5.04 14.61
C LYS A 38 7.24 -4.30 14.46
N HIS A 39 7.24 -2.99 14.68
CA HIS A 39 6.03 -2.19 14.59
C HIS A 39 6.32 -0.84 13.95
N ALA A 40 5.47 -0.46 13.02
CA ALA A 40 5.46 0.86 12.40
C ALA A 40 4.04 1.42 12.43
N VAL A 41 3.87 2.55 13.10
CA VAL A 41 2.64 3.34 13.16
C VAL A 41 2.81 4.57 12.28
N LEU A 42 2.00 4.66 11.23
CA LEU A 42 1.99 5.73 10.25
C LEU A 42 0.59 6.36 10.18
N ASP A 43 0.45 7.44 9.41
CA ASP A 43 -0.84 8.12 9.27
C ASP A 43 -1.92 7.17 8.73
N GLY A 44 -2.90 6.88 9.61
CA GLY A 44 -4.04 6.01 9.37
C GLY A 44 -3.76 4.53 9.10
N MET A 45 -2.56 4.02 9.44
CA MET A 45 -2.30 2.58 9.41
C MET A 45 -1.18 2.14 10.36
N GLN A 46 -1.17 0.86 10.71
CA GLN A 46 -0.09 0.20 11.43
C GLN A 46 0.36 -1.06 10.71
N LEU A 47 1.66 -1.32 10.68
CA LEU A 47 2.26 -2.58 10.22
C LEU A 47 3.00 -3.21 11.39
N PHE A 48 2.76 -4.50 11.64
CA PHE A 48 3.48 -5.22 12.68
C PHE A 48 3.84 -6.64 12.26
N GLN A 49 4.95 -7.12 12.80
CA GLN A 49 5.34 -8.52 12.73
C GLN A 49 5.74 -8.95 14.15
N GLU A 50 5.14 -10.04 14.62
CA GLU A 50 5.38 -10.57 15.96
C GLU A 50 5.89 -12.01 15.88
N ALA A 51 6.81 -12.34 16.79
CA ALA A 51 7.28 -13.70 16.99
C ALA A 51 7.41 -14.04 18.47
N ALA A 52 7.12 -15.29 18.85
CA ALA A 52 7.31 -15.82 20.20
C ALA A 52 7.68 -17.30 20.16
N ASN A 53 8.55 -17.73 21.10
CA ASN A 53 9.10 -19.09 21.16
C ASN A 53 8.35 -20.06 22.08
N VAL A 54 7.21 -19.64 22.63
CA VAL A 54 6.34 -20.45 23.48
C VAL A 54 4.89 -20.08 23.19
N ARG A 55 3.97 -21.00 23.47
CA ARG A 55 2.54 -20.73 23.35
C ARG A 55 2.09 -19.60 24.26
N ILE A 56 1.39 -18.64 23.66
CA ILE A 56 0.72 -17.54 24.35
C ILE A 56 -0.75 -17.48 23.95
N ILE A 57 -1.55 -16.94 24.86
CA ILE A 57 -2.91 -16.47 24.60
C ILE A 57 -2.86 -14.95 24.59
N GLN A 58 -3.16 -14.33 23.45
CA GLN A 58 -3.34 -12.89 23.34
C GLN A 58 -4.83 -12.56 23.47
N ARG A 59 -5.18 -11.69 24.41
CA ARG A 59 -6.57 -11.26 24.62
C ARG A 59 -6.64 -9.76 24.71
N GLY A 60 -7.66 -9.16 24.12
CA GLY A 60 -7.81 -7.73 24.15
C GLY A 60 -8.97 -7.20 23.35
N ARG A 61 -8.91 -5.91 23.06
CA ARG A 61 -9.78 -5.25 22.09
C ARG A 61 -8.94 -4.66 20.98
N LEU A 62 -9.40 -4.88 19.76
CA LEU A 62 -8.82 -4.27 18.58
C LEU A 62 -9.02 -2.74 18.64
N PRO A 63 -8.09 -1.93 18.13
CA PRO A 63 -8.23 -0.48 18.07
C PRO A 63 -9.58 -0.08 17.44
N HIS A 64 -10.31 0.85 18.07
CA HIS A 64 -11.59 1.34 17.55
C HIS A 64 -11.42 1.98 16.18
N ASP A 65 -12.45 1.89 15.32
CA ASP A 65 -12.47 2.50 13.97
C ASP A 65 -11.35 2.04 13.02
N HIS A 66 -10.74 0.88 13.30
CA HIS A 66 -9.78 0.24 12.42
C HIS A 66 -10.27 -1.15 11.98
N THR A 67 -9.68 -1.69 10.92
CA THR A 67 -9.80 -3.09 10.51
C THR A 67 -8.43 -3.74 10.59
N VAL A 68 -8.35 -4.92 11.19
CA VAL A 68 -7.13 -5.69 11.37
C VAL A 68 -7.11 -6.85 10.39
N PHE A 69 -5.98 -7.00 9.69
CA PHE A 69 -5.64 -8.13 8.84
C PHE A 69 -4.43 -8.83 9.44
N GLY A 70 -4.52 -10.13 9.72
CA GLY A 70 -3.44 -10.91 10.33
C GLY A 70 -3.18 -12.21 9.58
N MET A 71 -1.91 -12.50 9.28
CA MET A 71 -1.51 -13.68 8.53
C MET A 71 -0.38 -14.42 9.25
N PRO A 72 -0.47 -15.75 9.41
CA PRO A 72 0.66 -16.54 9.89
C PRO A 72 1.79 -16.54 8.86
N LEU A 73 3.03 -16.30 9.29
CA LEU A 73 4.21 -16.30 8.42
C LEU A 73 4.92 -17.66 8.43
N THR A 74 5.29 -18.11 9.62
CA THR A 74 6.03 -19.35 9.87
C THR A 74 5.54 -19.93 11.19
N GLY A 75 5.40 -21.25 11.26
CA GLY A 75 5.00 -21.94 12.48
C GLY A 75 4.74 -23.40 12.19
N SER A 76 5.22 -24.28 13.06
CA SER A 76 5.00 -25.73 13.00
C SER A 76 3.58 -26.12 13.40
N GLY A 77 2.87 -25.22 14.10
CA GLY A 77 1.50 -25.39 14.55
C GLY A 77 0.53 -24.36 13.98
N ALA A 78 -0.76 -24.62 14.18
CA ALA A 78 -1.83 -23.69 13.81
C ALA A 78 -2.09 -22.70 14.94
N PHE A 79 -2.47 -21.50 14.53
CA PHE A 79 -3.07 -20.51 15.42
C PHE A 79 -4.54 -20.86 15.65
N ALA A 80 -5.17 -20.23 16.65
CA ALA A 80 -6.63 -20.15 16.70
C ALA A 80 -7.06 -18.73 17.06
N PHE A 81 -8.03 -18.17 16.33
CA PHE A 81 -8.59 -16.84 16.58
C PHE A 81 -10.08 -16.95 16.82
N GLY A 82 -10.57 -16.46 17.96
CA GLY A 82 -11.98 -16.58 18.33
C GLY A 82 -12.48 -18.03 18.35
N GLY A 83 -11.61 -18.99 18.66
CA GLY A 83 -11.89 -20.43 18.64
C GLY A 83 -11.80 -21.09 17.25
N VAL A 84 -11.58 -20.34 16.18
CA VAL A 84 -11.41 -20.86 14.81
C VAL A 84 -9.93 -21.11 14.53
N ARG A 85 -9.58 -22.32 14.09
CA ARG A 85 -8.21 -22.70 13.74
C ARG A 85 -7.74 -21.97 12.47
N ILE A 86 -6.50 -21.48 12.50
CA ILE A 86 -5.86 -20.72 11.41
C ILE A 86 -4.59 -21.46 10.97
N GLU A 87 -4.53 -21.77 9.68
CA GLU A 87 -3.41 -22.40 9.00
C GLU A 87 -2.87 -21.46 7.89
N HIS A 88 -1.82 -21.87 7.16
CA HIS A 88 -1.17 -21.04 6.12
C HIS A 88 -2.08 -20.60 4.95
N GLY A 89 -3.30 -21.16 4.84
CA GLY A 89 -4.34 -20.77 3.88
C GLY A 89 -5.47 -19.95 4.48
N THR A 90 -5.26 -19.33 5.65
CA THR A 90 -6.27 -18.52 6.33
C THR A 90 -5.70 -17.21 6.84
N MET A 91 -6.52 -16.16 6.79
CA MET A 91 -6.19 -14.84 7.29
C MET A 91 -7.23 -14.42 8.34
N VAL A 92 -6.76 -13.77 9.40
CA VAL A 92 -7.63 -13.05 10.33
C VAL A 92 -8.05 -11.74 9.70
N MET A 93 -9.34 -11.45 9.75
CA MET A 93 -9.90 -10.16 9.37
C MET A 93 -10.95 -9.75 10.40
N ALA A 94 -10.70 -8.68 11.14
CA ALA A 94 -11.58 -8.29 12.25
C ALA A 94 -11.73 -6.77 12.36
N ARG A 95 -12.95 -6.33 12.73
CA ARG A 95 -13.28 -4.91 12.92
C ARG A 95 -12.93 -4.43 14.32
N GLY A 96 -12.50 -3.18 14.39
CA GLY A 96 -12.11 -2.46 15.59
C GLY A 96 -13.17 -2.47 16.67
N GLY A 97 -12.72 -2.47 17.93
CA GLY A 97 -13.59 -2.52 19.10
C GLY A 97 -14.11 -3.92 19.45
N ALA A 98 -14.01 -4.91 18.55
CA ALA A 98 -14.35 -6.29 18.88
C ALA A 98 -13.37 -6.88 19.91
N PRO A 99 -13.85 -7.65 20.91
CA PRO A 99 -12.96 -8.46 21.72
C PRO A 99 -12.33 -9.54 20.84
N PHE A 100 -11.05 -9.82 21.05
CA PHE A 100 -10.37 -10.90 20.36
C PHE A 100 -9.63 -11.80 21.35
N GLU A 101 -9.46 -13.04 20.93
CA GLU A 101 -8.61 -14.02 21.57
C GLU A 101 -7.83 -14.77 20.48
N LEU A 102 -6.51 -14.76 20.58
CA LEU A 102 -5.60 -15.47 19.69
C LEU A 102 -4.76 -16.47 20.50
N HIS A 103 -4.80 -17.73 20.12
CA HIS A 103 -3.91 -18.78 20.63
C HIS A 103 -2.80 -19.02 19.61
N SER A 104 -1.55 -18.92 20.06
CA SER A 104 -0.39 -19.16 19.21
C SER A 104 0.08 -20.63 19.26
N PRO A 105 0.86 -21.07 18.26
CA PRO A 105 1.72 -22.25 18.39
C PRO A 105 2.96 -21.96 19.25
N ASP A 106 3.81 -22.98 19.47
CA ASP A 106 5.07 -22.88 20.23
C ASP A 106 6.15 -22.05 19.50
N ASP A 107 5.98 -21.80 18.20
CA ASP A 107 6.89 -21.05 17.35
C ASP A 107 6.15 -19.98 16.55
N MET A 108 5.42 -19.15 17.29
CA MET A 108 4.62 -18.08 16.73
C MET A 108 5.42 -17.17 15.81
N SER A 109 4.91 -16.95 14.59
CA SER A 109 5.30 -15.83 13.73
C SER A 109 4.12 -15.39 12.89
N LEU A 110 3.75 -14.11 13.01
CA LEU A 110 2.64 -13.52 12.27
C LEU A 110 3.01 -12.14 11.77
N ILE A 111 2.27 -11.69 10.76
CA ILE A 111 2.33 -10.33 10.26
C ILE A 111 0.92 -9.76 10.16
N GLY A 112 0.77 -8.47 10.45
CA GLY A 112 -0.51 -7.82 10.38
C GLY A 112 -0.47 -6.38 9.91
N VAL A 113 -1.62 -5.95 9.41
CA VAL A 113 -1.93 -4.59 9.00
C VAL A 113 -3.15 -4.14 9.79
N VAL A 114 -3.07 -2.97 10.39
CA VAL A 114 -4.21 -2.26 10.98
C VAL A 114 -4.50 -1.07 10.08
N ALA A 115 -5.68 -1.01 9.48
CA ALA A 115 -6.09 0.06 8.57
C ALA A 115 -7.21 0.88 9.20
N ASP A 116 -7.11 2.20 9.19
CA ASP A 116 -8.21 3.07 9.65
C ASP A 116 -9.41 3.04 8.69
N GLY A 117 -10.53 3.64 9.12
CA GLY A 117 -11.74 3.72 8.32
C GLY A 117 -11.55 4.40 6.96
N GLU A 118 -10.68 5.41 6.85
CA GLU A 118 -10.42 6.09 5.58
C GLU A 118 -9.67 5.18 4.59
N LEU A 119 -8.63 4.48 5.04
CA LEU A 119 -7.90 3.52 4.21
C LEU A 119 -8.81 2.39 3.77
N MET A 120 -9.63 1.88 4.70
CA MET A 120 -10.57 0.82 4.41
C MET A 120 -11.62 1.23 3.39
N GLN A 121 -12.19 2.44 3.49
CA GLN A 121 -13.12 2.94 2.48
C GLN A 121 -12.45 3.01 1.10
N GLN A 122 -11.21 3.50 1.02
CA GLN A 122 -10.45 3.53 -0.24
C GLN A 122 -10.19 2.14 -0.81
N VAL A 123 -9.90 1.16 0.06
CA VAL A 123 -9.67 -0.24 -0.32
C VAL A 123 -10.95 -0.91 -0.81
N GLU A 124 -12.08 -0.74 -0.13
CA GLU A 124 -13.39 -1.30 -0.53
C GLU A 124 -13.88 -0.70 -1.86
N ASP A 125 -13.80 0.63 -2.00
CA ASP A 125 -14.13 1.33 -3.24
C ASP A 125 -13.29 0.82 -4.42
N ALA A 126 -11.98 0.61 -4.19
CA ALA A 126 -11.08 0.09 -5.21
C ALA A 126 -11.30 -1.40 -5.50
N ALA A 127 -11.80 -2.18 -4.55
CA ALA A 127 -12.08 -3.60 -4.71
C ALA A 127 -13.41 -3.89 -5.44
N ASP A 128 -14.28 -2.89 -5.65
CA ASP A 128 -15.67 -3.08 -6.10
C ASP A 128 -16.49 -3.98 -5.17
N GLY A 129 -16.16 -3.98 -3.89
CA GLY A 129 -16.68 -4.95 -2.94
C GLY A 129 -16.66 -4.40 -1.53
N HIS A 130 -17.72 -4.66 -0.79
CA HIS A 130 -17.79 -4.38 0.63
C HIS A 130 -17.40 -5.62 1.41
N LEU A 131 -16.72 -5.44 2.55
CA LEU A 131 -16.56 -6.51 3.50
C LEU A 131 -17.93 -6.90 4.04
N ASP A 132 -18.39 -8.11 3.72
CA ASP A 132 -19.68 -8.57 4.21
C ASP A 132 -19.62 -8.76 5.74
N GLU A 133 -20.68 -8.37 6.44
CA GLU A 133 -20.72 -8.43 7.90
C GLU A 133 -20.59 -9.85 8.45
N ALA A 134 -20.99 -10.88 7.71
CA ALA A 134 -20.85 -12.27 8.14
C ALA A 134 -19.38 -12.72 8.10
N THR A 135 -18.61 -12.30 7.08
CA THR A 135 -17.17 -12.49 6.98
C THR A 135 -16.44 -11.77 8.13
N LEU A 136 -16.81 -10.52 8.40
CA LEU A 136 -16.26 -9.76 9.53
C LEU A 136 -16.61 -10.39 10.89
N ARG A 137 -17.82 -10.94 11.06
CA ARG A 137 -18.23 -11.67 12.27
C ARG A 137 -17.48 -12.99 12.46
N ARG A 138 -17.21 -13.72 11.37
CA ARG A 138 -16.45 -14.98 11.42
C ARG A 138 -14.99 -14.73 11.80
N GLY A 139 -14.43 -13.56 11.47
CA GLY A 139 -13.08 -13.16 11.89
C GLY A 139 -11.94 -13.87 11.15
N VAL A 140 -12.24 -14.92 10.38
CA VAL A 140 -11.28 -15.76 9.67
C VAL A 140 -11.76 -16.00 8.24
N VAL A 141 -10.85 -15.79 7.28
CA VAL A 141 -11.11 -15.85 5.84
C VAL A 141 -10.19 -16.88 5.19
N ASP A 142 -10.78 -17.82 4.46
CA ASP A 142 -10.07 -18.83 3.68
C ASP A 142 -9.53 -18.22 2.38
N MET A 143 -8.23 -18.38 2.13
CA MET A 143 -7.53 -17.78 1.00
C MET A 143 -6.45 -18.75 0.50
N PRO A 144 -6.20 -18.83 -0.82
CA PRO A 144 -5.11 -19.66 -1.30
C PRO A 144 -3.78 -19.22 -0.72
N THR A 145 -3.02 -20.19 -0.22
CA THR A 145 -1.74 -19.98 0.46
C THR A 145 -0.80 -19.07 -0.32
N ALA A 146 -0.74 -19.22 -1.65
CA ALA A 146 0.11 -18.38 -2.50
C ALA A 146 -0.28 -16.88 -2.49
N VAL A 147 -1.55 -16.55 -2.28
CA VAL A 147 -2.02 -15.16 -2.16
C VAL A 147 -1.57 -14.57 -0.83
N LEU A 148 -1.81 -15.29 0.27
CA LEU A 148 -1.39 -14.86 1.59
C LEU A 148 0.14 -14.76 1.70
N MET A 149 0.88 -15.69 1.12
CA MET A 149 2.34 -15.64 1.06
C MET A 149 2.86 -14.42 0.29
N ARG A 150 2.24 -14.07 -0.86
CA ARG A 150 2.63 -12.86 -1.59
C ARG A 150 2.33 -11.60 -0.78
N ALA A 151 1.13 -11.50 -0.22
CA ALA A 151 0.74 -10.36 0.60
C ALA A 151 1.67 -10.21 1.82
N SER A 152 1.96 -11.30 2.51
CA SER A 152 2.81 -11.30 3.70
C SER A 152 4.25 -10.90 3.39
N VAL A 153 4.82 -11.37 2.29
CA VAL A 153 6.14 -10.94 1.81
C VAL A 153 6.15 -9.46 1.42
N GLN A 154 5.10 -8.97 0.74
CA GLN A 154 5.00 -7.56 0.39
C GLN A 154 4.93 -6.67 1.63
N ILE A 155 4.06 -7.02 2.60
CA ILE A 155 3.93 -6.28 3.86
C ILE A 155 5.24 -6.33 4.66
N ALA A 156 5.88 -7.50 4.76
CA ALA A 156 7.17 -7.65 5.44
C ALA A 156 8.26 -6.79 4.79
N THR A 157 8.32 -6.78 3.45
CA THR A 157 9.27 -5.95 2.70
C THR A 157 9.06 -4.47 2.99
N GLN A 158 7.81 -4.03 3.06
CA GLN A 158 7.50 -2.65 3.40
C GLN A 158 7.86 -2.29 4.84
N LEU A 159 7.54 -3.17 5.79
CA LEU A 159 7.91 -2.99 7.19
C LEU A 159 9.44 -2.88 7.36
N GLU A 160 10.21 -3.74 6.70
CA GLU A 160 11.68 -3.69 6.71
C GLU A 160 12.25 -2.42 6.09
N ARG A 161 11.63 -1.92 5.00
CA ARG A 161 12.03 -0.64 4.41
C ARG A 161 11.82 0.52 5.39
N VAL A 162 10.71 0.52 6.13
CA VAL A 162 10.42 1.54 7.15
C VAL A 162 11.40 1.46 8.32
N LEU A 163 11.68 0.25 8.81
CA LEU A 163 12.64 0.01 9.89
C LEU A 163 14.07 0.40 9.52
N SER A 164 14.47 0.19 8.27
CA SER A 164 15.84 0.47 7.80
C SER A 164 16.11 1.95 7.57
N ALA A 165 15.06 2.76 7.33
CA ALA A 165 15.20 4.19 7.09
C ALA A 165 14.02 5.00 7.67
N PRO A 166 13.82 5.02 9.00
CA PRO A 166 12.64 5.64 9.62
C PRO A 166 12.50 7.12 9.28
N ASP A 167 13.61 7.87 9.22
CA ASP A 167 13.58 9.31 8.96
C ASP A 167 13.04 9.67 7.57
N THR A 168 13.22 8.80 6.57
CA THR A 168 12.62 8.97 5.23
C THR A 168 11.10 9.01 5.30
N TYR A 169 10.50 8.21 6.18
CA TYR A 169 9.06 8.11 6.33
C TYR A 169 8.48 9.17 7.29
N ARG A 170 9.29 10.09 7.83
CA ARG A 170 8.75 11.31 8.46
C ARG A 170 8.13 12.25 7.44
N ASP A 171 8.54 12.15 6.17
CA ASP A 171 7.98 12.92 5.07
C ASP A 171 6.56 12.43 4.71
N ALA A 172 5.63 13.38 4.58
CA ALA A 172 4.22 13.07 4.34
C ALA A 172 3.98 12.39 2.98
N ARG A 173 4.83 12.66 1.97
CA ARG A 173 4.70 12.01 0.67
C ARG A 173 5.21 10.57 0.74
N ALA A 174 6.33 10.30 1.40
CA ALA A 174 6.80 8.93 1.64
C ALA A 174 5.76 8.09 2.38
N GLN A 175 5.07 8.66 3.38
CA GLN A 175 3.96 7.98 4.07
C GLN A 175 2.78 7.69 3.14
N ARG A 176 2.37 8.66 2.30
CA ARG A 176 1.29 8.45 1.31
C ARG A 176 1.63 7.37 0.28
N GLU A 177 2.87 7.34 -0.21
CA GLU A 177 3.34 6.32 -1.15
C GLU A 177 3.28 4.93 -0.49
N LEU A 178 3.78 4.79 0.75
CA LEU A 178 3.68 3.54 1.51
C LEU A 178 2.23 3.13 1.79
N ARG A 179 1.36 4.08 2.19
CA ARG A 179 -0.07 3.84 2.41
C ARG A 179 -0.74 3.31 1.15
N GLY A 180 -0.41 3.86 -0.02
CA GLY A 180 -0.87 3.35 -1.30
C GLY A 180 -0.33 1.96 -1.63
N GLU A 181 0.94 1.67 -1.34
CA GLU A 181 1.53 0.34 -1.53
C GLU A 181 0.84 -0.73 -0.66
N ILE A 182 0.61 -0.45 0.62
CA ILE A 182 -0.14 -1.34 1.54
C ILE A 182 -1.59 -1.48 1.13
N GLY A 183 -2.27 -0.38 0.79
CA GLY A 183 -3.64 -0.42 0.31
C GLY A 183 -3.80 -1.30 -0.93
N ASN A 184 -2.82 -1.31 -1.85
CA ASN A 184 -2.85 -2.20 -3.02
C ASN A 184 -2.78 -3.68 -2.63
N VAL A 185 -2.00 -4.03 -1.61
CA VAL A 185 -1.96 -5.40 -1.06
C VAL A 185 -3.32 -5.79 -0.48
N LEU A 186 -3.96 -4.88 0.27
CA LEU A 186 -5.29 -5.12 0.83
C LEU A 186 -6.35 -5.28 -0.27
N VAL A 187 -6.31 -4.46 -1.33
CA VAL A 187 -7.20 -4.64 -2.49
C VAL A 187 -6.99 -5.99 -3.17
N ASP A 188 -5.75 -6.43 -3.33
CA ASP A 188 -5.45 -7.75 -3.92
C ASP A 188 -6.01 -8.88 -3.03
N LEU A 189 -5.99 -8.72 -1.70
CA LEU A 189 -6.63 -9.64 -0.76
C LEU A 189 -8.17 -9.61 -0.86
N LEU A 190 -8.81 -8.45 -1.02
CA LEU A 190 -10.27 -8.36 -1.12
C LEU A 190 -10.81 -8.85 -2.47
N THR A 191 -10.04 -8.64 -3.54
CA THR A 191 -10.44 -9.02 -4.91
C THR A 191 -10.16 -10.48 -5.24
N TYR A 192 -9.45 -11.21 -4.38
CA TYR A 192 -9.24 -12.63 -4.55
C TYR A 192 -10.52 -13.42 -4.17
N ARG A 193 -11.50 -13.36 -5.06
CA ARG A 193 -12.62 -14.30 -5.21
C ARG A 193 -12.62 -14.77 -6.67
N ILE A 194 -12.41 -16.05 -6.95
CA ILE A 194 -12.45 -16.62 -8.31
C ILE A 194 -13.92 -16.67 -8.80
N PRO A 195 -14.20 -16.66 -10.13
CA PRO A 195 -14.23 -15.56 -11.09
C PRO A 195 -15.62 -14.87 -11.22
N GLU A 196 -15.64 -13.60 -11.63
CA GLU A 196 -16.88 -12.84 -11.83
C GLU A 196 -17.70 -13.27 -13.08
N PRO A 197 -19.03 -13.10 -13.04
CA PRO A 197 -19.79 -12.75 -14.24
C PRO A 197 -19.28 -11.40 -14.75
N SER A 198 -18.82 -11.36 -16.00
CA SER A 198 -18.29 -10.16 -16.66
C SER A 198 -19.25 -8.96 -16.51
N ASN A 199 -18.91 -7.98 -15.69
CA ASN A 199 -19.52 -6.65 -15.81
C ASN A 199 -18.97 -6.03 -17.11
N ARG A 200 -19.69 -6.21 -18.22
CA ARG A 200 -19.31 -5.74 -19.55
C ARG A 200 -19.54 -4.22 -19.63
N LEU A 201 -18.67 -3.45 -18.98
CA LEU A 201 -18.54 -2.03 -19.27
C LEU A 201 -18.35 -1.85 -20.78
N THR A 202 -19.16 -0.98 -21.38
CA THR A 202 -19.06 -0.64 -22.80
C THR A 202 -17.71 0.02 -23.09
N HIS A 203 -17.27 -0.05 -24.35
CA HIS A 203 -16.03 0.61 -24.78
C HIS A 203 -16.06 2.13 -24.48
N ALA A 204 -17.23 2.76 -24.59
CA ALA A 204 -17.42 4.18 -24.26
C ALA A 204 -17.16 4.47 -22.77
N CYS A 205 -17.66 3.65 -21.85
CA CYS A 205 -17.38 3.80 -20.42
C CYS A 205 -15.89 3.64 -20.10
N ARG A 206 -15.20 2.69 -20.75
CA ARG A 206 -13.76 2.49 -20.58
C ARG A 206 -12.94 3.68 -21.08
N ALA A 207 -13.32 4.24 -22.22
CA ALA A 207 -12.68 5.43 -22.79
C ALA A 207 -12.88 6.67 -21.89
N ASP A 208 -14.08 6.83 -21.31
CA ASP A 208 -14.36 7.93 -20.37
C ASP A 208 -13.50 7.87 -19.11
N ILE A 209 -13.26 6.67 -18.56
CA ILE A 209 -12.36 6.48 -17.41
C ILE A 209 -10.95 6.95 -17.74
N VAL A 210 -10.39 6.53 -18.88
CA VAL A 210 -9.03 6.96 -19.31
C VAL A 210 -8.97 8.47 -19.50
N ARG A 211 -10.00 9.08 -20.12
CA ARG A 211 -10.09 10.53 -20.29
C ARG A 211 -10.14 11.26 -18.95
N ARG A 212 -10.95 10.82 -17.99
CA ARG A 212 -11.05 11.42 -16.66
C ARG A 212 -9.73 11.34 -15.88
N VAL A 213 -8.98 10.24 -16.00
CA VAL A 213 -7.63 10.14 -15.40
C VAL A 213 -6.67 11.12 -16.08
N HIS A 214 -6.71 11.22 -17.41
CA HIS A 214 -5.89 12.20 -18.15
C HIS A 214 -6.16 13.61 -17.64
N ASP A 215 -7.42 14.04 -17.64
CA ASP A 215 -7.82 15.38 -17.22
C ASP A 215 -7.41 15.66 -15.76
N PHE A 216 -7.58 14.67 -14.87
CA PHE A 216 -7.16 14.79 -13.48
C PHE A 216 -5.65 15.01 -13.33
N VAL A 217 -4.82 14.24 -14.03
CA VAL A 217 -3.36 14.36 -13.98
C VAL A 217 -2.88 15.69 -14.56
N ILE A 218 -3.52 16.17 -15.63
CA ILE A 218 -3.20 17.48 -16.20
C ILE A 218 -3.59 18.61 -15.25
N GLY A 219 -4.74 18.49 -14.58
CA GLY A 219 -5.21 19.47 -13.60
C GLY A 219 -4.43 19.49 -12.28
N HIS A 220 -3.77 18.38 -11.92
CA HIS A 220 -3.04 18.24 -10.65
C HIS A 220 -1.60 17.71 -10.88
N PRO A 221 -0.69 18.54 -11.40
CA PRO A 221 0.66 18.13 -11.83
C PRO A 221 1.50 17.47 -10.74
N GLU A 222 1.34 17.91 -9.49
CA GLU A 222 2.15 17.53 -8.34
C GLU A 222 1.49 16.50 -7.41
N ALA A 223 0.25 16.11 -7.68
CA ALA A 223 -0.46 15.12 -6.87
C ALA A 223 0.30 13.77 -6.82
N PRO A 224 0.32 13.05 -5.70
CA PRO A 224 0.76 11.66 -5.69
C PRO A 224 -0.11 10.87 -6.67
N VAL A 225 0.51 9.99 -7.47
CA VAL A 225 -0.23 9.12 -8.39
C VAL A 225 -0.11 7.71 -7.86
N ASP A 226 -1.03 7.37 -6.98
CA ASP A 226 -1.32 5.99 -6.65
C ASP A 226 -2.63 5.58 -7.30
N VAL A 227 -2.77 4.29 -7.60
CA VAL A 227 -3.94 3.76 -8.30
C VAL A 227 -5.21 3.90 -7.44
N LEU A 228 -5.09 3.85 -6.11
CA LEU A 228 -6.23 3.93 -5.21
C LEU A 228 -6.82 5.33 -5.18
N SER A 229 -5.99 6.37 -5.12
CA SER A 229 -6.40 7.77 -5.24
C SER A 229 -7.11 8.03 -6.56
N LEU A 230 -6.61 7.46 -7.67
CA LEU A 230 -7.29 7.55 -8.96
C LEU A 230 -8.63 6.82 -8.95
N CYS A 231 -8.69 5.62 -8.36
CA CYS A 231 -9.93 4.84 -8.24
C CYS A 231 -10.98 5.59 -7.41
N ALA A 232 -10.60 6.12 -6.25
CA ALA A 232 -11.46 6.92 -5.38
C ALA A 232 -11.94 8.20 -6.07
N GLN A 233 -11.04 8.96 -6.71
CA GLN A 233 -11.37 10.20 -7.41
C GLN A 233 -12.35 9.96 -8.56
N LEU A 234 -12.22 8.83 -9.26
CA LEU A 234 -13.07 8.50 -10.40
C LEU A 234 -14.31 7.68 -10.04
N ARG A 235 -14.38 7.17 -8.79
CA ARG A 235 -15.38 6.23 -8.29
C ARG A 235 -15.48 4.97 -9.15
N VAL A 236 -14.33 4.36 -9.42
CA VAL A 236 -14.23 3.12 -10.18
C VAL A 236 -13.30 2.13 -9.47
N SER A 237 -13.60 0.85 -9.59
CA SER A 237 -12.72 -0.19 -9.04
C SER A 237 -11.39 -0.27 -9.77
N ARG A 238 -10.35 -0.79 -9.10
CA ARG A 238 -9.01 -1.03 -9.66
C ARG A 238 -9.06 -1.96 -10.84
N ARG A 239 -9.89 -3.01 -10.78
CA ARG A 239 -10.12 -3.93 -11.89
C ARG A 239 -10.71 -3.20 -13.09
N THR A 240 -11.72 -2.37 -12.87
CA THR A 240 -12.30 -1.53 -13.92
C THR A 240 -11.27 -0.57 -14.50
N MET A 241 -10.46 0.07 -13.66
CA MET A 241 -9.39 0.97 -14.09
C MET A 241 -8.33 0.23 -14.92
N GLN A 242 -7.76 -0.86 -14.40
CA GLN A 242 -6.76 -1.66 -15.12
C GLN A 242 -7.30 -2.20 -16.44
N ASN A 243 -8.50 -2.76 -16.45
CA ASN A 243 -9.12 -3.27 -17.68
C ASN A 243 -9.42 -2.15 -18.68
N SER A 244 -9.82 -0.96 -18.21
CA SER A 244 -10.06 0.19 -19.09
C SER A 244 -8.78 0.68 -19.73
N PHE A 245 -7.70 0.80 -18.95
CA PHE A 245 -6.40 1.20 -19.45
C PHE A 245 -5.78 0.17 -20.39
N GLN A 246 -5.85 -1.13 -20.02
CA GLN A 246 -5.40 -2.20 -20.90
C GLN A 246 -6.21 -2.22 -22.20
N SER A 247 -7.53 -2.05 -22.15
CA SER A 247 -8.38 -2.08 -23.34
C SER A 247 -8.20 -0.88 -24.26
N VAL A 248 -8.06 0.33 -23.71
CA VAL A 248 -8.11 1.59 -24.49
C VAL A 248 -6.71 2.06 -24.91
N VAL A 249 -5.71 1.93 -24.02
CA VAL A 249 -4.35 2.46 -24.24
C VAL A 249 -3.25 1.40 -24.13
N GLN A 250 -3.60 0.12 -23.94
CA GLN A 250 -2.68 -1.02 -23.93
C GLN A 250 -1.51 -0.88 -22.96
N THR A 251 -1.75 -0.24 -21.81
CA THR A 251 -0.73 -0.04 -20.78
C THR A 251 -1.35 0.05 -19.39
N SER A 252 -0.54 0.03 -18.32
CA SER A 252 -1.05 0.15 -16.96
C SER A 252 -1.36 1.62 -16.60
N PRO A 253 -2.31 1.88 -15.67
CA PRO A 253 -2.64 3.25 -15.25
C PRO A 253 -1.42 4.06 -14.79
N LEU A 254 -0.58 3.50 -13.92
CA LEU A 254 0.62 4.19 -13.42
C LEU A 254 1.64 4.48 -14.51
N HIS A 255 1.82 3.56 -15.47
CA HIS A 255 2.73 3.78 -16.58
C HIS A 255 2.21 4.90 -17.49
N TYR A 256 0.92 4.88 -17.83
CA TYR A 256 0.28 5.95 -18.60
C TYR A 256 0.46 7.32 -17.95
N VAL A 257 0.19 7.43 -16.64
CA VAL A 257 0.33 8.69 -15.91
C VAL A 257 1.78 9.16 -15.89
N ARG A 258 2.74 8.25 -15.68
CA ARG A 258 4.18 8.58 -15.74
C ARG A 258 4.57 9.10 -17.12
N SER A 259 4.13 8.45 -18.19
CA SER A 259 4.41 8.89 -19.57
C SER A 259 3.75 10.24 -19.88
N LEU A 260 2.56 10.50 -19.36
CA LEU A 260 1.87 11.79 -19.51
C LEU A 260 2.66 12.90 -18.81
N ARG A 261 3.12 12.68 -17.58
CA ARG A 261 3.96 13.63 -16.82
C ARG A 261 5.27 13.91 -17.52
N LEU A 262 5.99 12.87 -17.97
CA LEU A 262 7.21 13.02 -18.76
C LEU A 262 6.98 13.87 -20.02
N SER A 263 5.84 13.66 -20.70
CA SER A 263 5.47 14.43 -21.89
C SER A 263 5.24 15.91 -21.59
N GLN A 264 4.64 16.22 -20.44
CA GLN A 264 4.43 17.61 -20.03
C GLN A 264 5.73 18.31 -19.60
N VAL A 265 6.62 17.59 -18.91
CA VAL A 265 7.98 18.09 -18.65
C VAL A 265 8.67 18.42 -19.97
N ARG A 266 8.66 17.50 -20.93
CA ARG A 266 9.27 17.72 -22.27
C ARG A 266 8.69 18.96 -22.96
N ARG A 267 7.38 19.15 -22.96
CA ARG A 267 6.74 20.36 -23.53
C ARG A 267 7.24 21.63 -22.85
N MET A 268 7.28 21.66 -21.52
CA MET A 268 7.84 22.80 -20.78
C MET A 268 9.29 23.09 -21.17
N LEU A 269 10.12 22.06 -21.35
CA LEU A 269 11.51 22.23 -21.77
C LEU A 269 11.62 22.79 -23.20
N LEU A 270 10.81 22.29 -24.13
CA LEU A 270 10.79 22.74 -25.52
C LEU A 270 10.32 24.19 -25.66
N ASP A 271 9.32 24.60 -24.88
CA ASP A 271 8.71 25.93 -24.96
C ASP A 271 9.46 27.02 -24.18
N THR A 272 10.44 26.65 -23.35
CA THR A 272 11.16 27.57 -22.47
C THR A 272 12.64 27.64 -22.81
N ARG A 273 13.29 28.78 -22.59
CA ARG A 273 14.75 28.89 -22.72
C ARG A 273 15.45 28.14 -21.58
N GLN A 274 16.69 27.73 -21.79
CA GLN A 274 17.46 27.04 -20.75
C GLN A 274 17.69 27.92 -19.50
N ALA A 275 17.88 29.22 -19.70
CA ALA A 275 18.06 30.19 -18.61
C ALA A 275 16.78 30.45 -17.80
N ASP A 276 15.60 30.22 -18.38
CA ASP A 276 14.31 30.61 -17.79
C ASP A 276 13.69 29.48 -16.94
N LEU A 277 14.13 28.23 -17.12
CA LEU A 277 13.54 27.07 -16.42
C LEU A 277 14.57 25.95 -16.20
N PRO A 278 15.07 25.78 -14.97
CA PRO A 278 15.89 24.63 -14.60
C PRO A 278 15.15 23.30 -14.85
N ILE A 279 15.90 22.26 -15.25
CA ILE A 279 15.33 20.91 -15.46
C ILE A 279 14.73 20.36 -14.16
N SER A 280 15.39 20.64 -13.03
CA SER A 280 14.93 20.27 -11.70
C SER A 280 13.52 20.76 -11.42
N ASP A 281 13.26 22.02 -11.76
CA ASP A 281 12.00 22.70 -11.45
C ASP A 281 10.88 22.20 -12.37
N ALA A 282 11.21 21.96 -13.64
CA ALA A 282 10.29 21.34 -14.58
C ALA A 282 9.89 19.93 -14.13
N ALA A 283 10.85 19.13 -13.66
CA ALA A 283 10.61 17.78 -13.15
C ALA A 283 9.79 17.81 -11.85
N ALA A 284 10.17 18.68 -10.90
CA ALA A 284 9.48 18.84 -9.61
C ALA A 284 8.02 19.26 -9.79
N ARG A 285 7.72 20.17 -10.72
CA ARG A 285 6.34 20.62 -11.03
C ARG A 285 5.42 19.47 -11.44
N TRP A 286 5.96 18.40 -12.04
CA TRP A 286 5.22 17.21 -12.43
C TRP A 286 5.44 16.03 -11.46
N GLY A 287 5.89 16.31 -10.25
CA GLY A 287 5.98 15.36 -9.16
C GLY A 287 7.21 14.45 -9.19
N PHE A 288 8.22 14.71 -10.01
CA PHE A 288 9.48 13.96 -9.99
C PHE A 288 10.45 14.53 -8.95
N ILE A 289 10.73 13.78 -7.88
CA ILE A 289 11.68 14.20 -6.82
C ILE A 289 13.11 13.74 -7.15
N HIS A 290 13.26 12.47 -7.53
CA HIS A 290 14.57 11.88 -7.76
C HIS A 290 15.02 12.12 -9.19
N LEU A 291 15.85 13.16 -9.40
CA LEU A 291 16.31 13.58 -10.73
C LEU A 291 17.01 12.47 -11.53
N GLY A 292 17.76 11.58 -10.87
CA GLY A 292 18.38 10.43 -11.53
C GLY A 292 17.36 9.45 -12.12
N HIS A 293 16.33 9.09 -11.34
CA HIS A 293 15.25 8.21 -11.81
C HIS A 293 14.42 8.89 -12.91
N PHE A 294 14.15 10.18 -12.77
CA PHE A 294 13.50 10.98 -13.78
C PHE A 294 14.28 10.98 -15.10
N ALA A 295 15.59 11.27 -15.08
CA ALA A 295 16.40 11.32 -16.29
C ALA A 295 16.45 9.97 -17.02
N ASN A 296 16.53 8.86 -16.28
CA ASN A 296 16.48 7.51 -16.85
C ASN A 296 15.12 7.20 -17.47
N ALA A 297 14.02 7.52 -16.77
CA ALA A 297 12.67 7.32 -17.30
C ALA A 297 12.39 8.20 -18.53
N TYR A 298 12.88 9.45 -18.52
CA TYR A 298 12.78 10.37 -19.64
C TYR A 298 13.55 9.86 -20.86
N LYS A 299 14.79 9.39 -20.68
CA LYS A 299 15.58 8.77 -21.75
C LYS A 299 14.93 7.51 -22.31
N ALA A 300 14.38 6.66 -21.44
CA ALA A 300 13.64 5.48 -21.87
C ALA A 300 12.41 5.82 -22.72
N GLN A 301 11.71 6.92 -22.39
CA GLN A 301 10.49 7.35 -23.10
C GLN A 301 10.78 8.08 -24.43
N PHE A 302 11.82 8.93 -24.47
CA PHE A 302 12.06 9.85 -25.59
C PHE A 302 13.36 9.60 -26.37
N GLY A 303 14.24 8.71 -25.90
CA GLY A 303 15.53 8.43 -26.51
C GLY A 303 16.60 9.50 -26.29
N GLU A 304 16.29 10.56 -25.55
CA GLU A 304 17.20 11.70 -25.28
C GLU A 304 17.24 12.01 -23.78
N LEU A 305 18.30 12.69 -23.30
CA LEU A 305 18.34 13.17 -21.92
C LEU A 305 17.56 14.50 -21.81
N PRO A 306 17.00 14.81 -20.63
CA PRO A 306 16.39 16.13 -20.39
C PRO A 306 17.35 17.30 -20.67
N SER A 307 18.65 17.10 -20.43
CA SER A 307 19.71 18.08 -20.67
C SER A 307 20.04 18.30 -22.14
N THR A 308 19.81 17.29 -22.98
CA THR A 308 20.06 17.36 -24.43
C THR A 308 18.82 17.74 -25.23
N THR A 309 17.66 17.87 -24.57
CA THR A 309 16.40 18.26 -25.22
C THR A 309 16.54 19.67 -25.81
N ALA A 310 16.41 19.79 -27.13
CA ALA A 310 16.61 21.05 -27.84
C ALA A 310 15.56 22.10 -27.46
N ARG A 311 15.98 23.12 -26.71
CA ARG A 311 15.11 24.19 -26.21
C ARG A 311 15.00 25.36 -27.19
N ARG A 312 13.97 26.21 -27.04
CA ARG A 312 13.88 27.47 -27.79
C ARG A 312 15.15 28.29 -27.66
N SER A 313 15.78 28.60 -28.79
CA SER A 313 16.92 29.51 -28.88
C SER A 313 16.43 30.96 -28.97
N VAL A 314 17.24 31.89 -28.47
CA VAL A 314 17.01 33.32 -28.72
C VAL A 314 17.19 33.55 -30.22
N ARG A 315 16.11 33.87 -30.95
CA ARG A 315 16.25 34.57 -32.24
C ARG A 315 16.86 35.93 -31.90
N GLY A 316 18.16 36.07 -32.08
CA GLY A 316 18.81 37.37 -32.07
C GLY A 316 18.15 38.26 -33.12
N ALA A 317 17.57 39.38 -32.69
CA ALA A 317 17.12 40.42 -33.59
C ALA A 317 18.31 40.87 -34.42
N LYS A 318 18.26 40.65 -35.74
CA LYS A 318 19.10 41.39 -36.68
C LYS A 318 18.59 42.81 -36.71
N THR A 319 19.19 43.68 -35.90
CA THR A 319 19.10 45.13 -36.12
C THR A 319 19.95 45.43 -37.35
N ARG A 320 19.30 45.96 -38.39
CA ARG A 320 19.96 46.56 -39.56
C ARG A 320 20.58 47.89 -39.17
#